data_AF-A0A1S8THF0-F1
#
_entry.id   AF-A0A1S8THF0-F1
#
_cell.length_a   1.000
_cell.length_b   1.000
_cell.length_c   1.000
_cell.angle_alpha   90.00
_cell.angle_beta   90.00
_cell.angle_gamma   90.00
#
_symmetry.space_group_name_H-M   'P 1'
#
loop_
_entity.id
_entity.type
_entity.pdbx_description
1 polymer ?
#
loop_
_entity_poly.entity_id
_entity_poly.type
_entity_poly.pdbx_seq_one_letter_code
_entity_poly.pdbx_strand_id
1 'polypeptide(L)' 'MKDMWQDLIYINSGSIATGEATISEIGTKVFNKIIDIASGKEQACAEKYELHNDLCIFNPALIT' A
#
# COMPACT_ATOMS: atom_id res chain seq x y z
N MET A 1 7.45 -2.02 12.29
CA MET A 1 6.54 -2.55 11.24
C MET A 1 7.16 -2.42 9.86
N LYS A 2 7.48 -1.20 9.37
CA LYS A 2 8.20 -1.08 8.08
C LYS A 2 9.50 -1.90 8.06
N ASP A 3 10.29 -1.86 9.13
CA ASP A 3 11.57 -2.61 9.19
C ASP A 3 11.41 -4.13 9.20
N MET A 4 10.21 -4.64 9.50
CA MET A 4 9.92 -6.07 9.49
C MET A 4 9.43 -6.55 8.11
N TRP A 5 8.90 -5.64 7.29
CA TRP A 5 8.22 -5.94 6.02
C TRP A 5 8.63 -4.88 4.96
N GLN A 6 9.93 -4.64 4.84
CA GLN A 6 10.49 -3.55 4.03
C GLN A 6 10.19 -3.72 2.53
N ASP A 7 9.99 -4.95 2.10
CA ASP A 7 9.67 -5.38 0.75
C ASP A 7 8.17 -5.37 0.44
N LEU A 8 7.30 -5.22 1.45
CA LEU A 8 5.84 -5.11 1.27
C LEU A 8 5.30 -3.71 1.56
N ILE A 9 5.93 -2.97 2.48
CA ILE A 9 5.46 -1.64 2.91
C ILE A 9 6.21 -0.53 2.16
N TYR A 10 5.52 0.14 1.23
CA TYR A 10 6.11 1.23 0.44
C TYR A 10 6.48 2.47 1.27
N ILE A 11 5.56 2.96 2.11
CA ILE A 11 5.71 4.24 2.82
C ILE A 11 5.54 4.01 4.32
N ASN A 12 6.45 4.59 5.12
CA ASN A 12 6.31 4.63 6.57
C ASN A 12 5.50 5.88 6.96
N SER A 13 4.31 5.70 7.52
CA SER A 13 3.53 6.80 8.10
C SER A 13 3.81 7.00 9.59
N GLY A 14 4.61 6.13 10.22
CA GLY A 14 4.94 6.20 11.64
C GLY A 14 5.66 7.49 12.06
N SER A 15 6.38 8.14 11.14
CA SER A 15 7.03 9.44 11.38
C SER A 15 6.04 10.56 11.70
N ILE A 16 4.74 10.40 11.38
CA ILE A 16 3.70 11.33 11.81
C ILE A 16 3.49 11.25 13.32
N ALA A 17 3.48 10.03 13.87
CA ALA A 17 3.25 9.80 15.29
C ALA A 17 4.41 10.29 16.17
N THR A 18 5.63 10.29 15.62
CA THR A 18 6.83 10.84 16.30
C THR A 18 7.00 12.34 16.09
N GLY A 19 6.16 12.98 15.26
CA GLY A 19 6.24 14.40 14.93
C GLY A 19 7.37 14.76 13.94
N GLU A 20 8.07 13.77 13.37
CA GLU A 20 9.14 13.97 12.39
C GLU A 20 8.63 14.34 10.99
N ALA A 21 7.35 14.10 10.71
CA ALA A 21 6.69 14.52 9.47
C ALA A 21 5.24 14.92 9.72
N THR A 22 4.71 15.79 8.87
CA THR A 22 3.31 16.19 8.89
C THR A 22 2.45 15.24 8.05
N ILE A 23 1.14 15.25 8.32
CA ILE A 23 0.14 14.50 7.53
C ILE A 23 0.20 14.92 6.05
N SER A 24 0.36 16.21 5.76
CA SER A 24 0.40 16.73 4.38
C SER A 24 1.61 16.20 3.61
N GLU A 25 2.79 16.18 4.23
CA GLU A 25 4.01 15.67 3.61
C GLU A 25 3.92 14.18 3.30
N ILE A 26 3.44 13.37 4.24
CA ILE A 26 3.26 11.93 4.01
C ILE A 26 2.12 11.66 3.02
N GLY A 27 1.03 12.42 3.09
CA GLY A 27 -0.08 12.32 2.14
C GLY A 27 0.36 12.60 0.71
N THR A 28 1.20 13.61 0.50
CA THR A 28 1.79 13.93 -0.80
C THR A 28 2.69 12.79 -1.30
N LYS A 29 3.49 12.18 -0.42
CA LYS A 29 4.31 11.00 -0.77
C LYS A 29 3.44 9.81 -1.19
N VAL A 30 2.34 9.55 -0.48
CA VAL A 30 1.39 8.48 -0.83
C VAL A 30 0.76 8.75 -2.20
N PHE A 31 0.32 9.97 -2.45
CA PHE A 31 -0.26 10.36 -3.73
C PHE A 31 0.72 10.12 -4.89
N ASN A 32 1.94 10.64 -4.79
CA ASN A 32 2.95 10.45 -5.84
C ASN A 32 3.25 8.97 -6.07
N LYS A 33 3.31 8.16 -5.00
CA LYS A 33 3.56 6.71 -5.11
C LYS A 33 2.44 5.99 -5.87
N ILE A 34 1.19 6.36 -5.64
CA ILE A 34 0.04 5.83 -6.38
C ILE A 34 0.18 6.15 -7.88
N ILE A 35 0.55 7.39 -8.22
CA ILE A 35 0.75 7.82 -9.60
C ILE A 35 1.93 7.10 -10.26
N ASP A 36 3.05 6.93 -9.57
CA ASP A 36 4.23 6.24 -10.13
C ASP A 36 3.95 4.76 -10.41
N ILE A 37 3.16 4.09 -9.56
CA ILE A 37 2.69 2.72 -9.82
C ILE A 37 1.69 2.69 -10.97
N ALA A 38 0.66 3.53 -10.94
CA ALA A 38 -0.37 3.57 -11.98
C ALA A 38 0.18 3.94 -13.37
N SER A 39 1.24 4.74 -13.41
CA SER A 39 1.93 5.11 -14.67
C SER A 39 2.96 4.08 -15.14
N GLY A 40 3.16 2.99 -14.39
CA GLY A 40 4.11 1.93 -14.74
C GLY A 40 5.58 2.32 -14.56
N LYS A 41 5.88 3.46 -13.94
CA LYS A 41 7.27 3.84 -13.58
C LYS A 41 7.83 2.94 -12.49
N GLU A 42 6.96 2.46 -11.61
CA GLU A 42 7.29 1.50 -10.56
C GLU A 42 6.30 0.34 -10.56
N GLN A 43 6.77 -0.85 -10.18
CA GLN A 43 5.91 -2.03 -10.01
C GLN A 43 5.46 -2.14 -8.56
N ALA A 44 4.17 -2.45 -8.33
CA ALA A 44 3.69 -2.79 -7.00
C ALA A 44 4.37 -4.08 -6.50
N CYS A 45 4.78 -4.13 -5.23
CA CYS A 45 5.30 -5.30 -4.54
C CYS A 45 4.36 -6.51 -4.65
N ALA A 46 3.03 -6.29 -4.61
CA ALA A 46 2.07 -7.37 -4.82
C ALA A 46 2.23 -8.04 -6.19
N GLU A 47 2.45 -7.25 -7.24
CA GLU A 47 2.74 -7.78 -8.58
C GLU A 47 4.14 -8.39 -8.68
N LYS A 48 5.14 -7.75 -8.06
CA LYS A 48 6.53 -8.22 -8.07
C LYS A 48 6.69 -9.61 -7.44
N TYR A 49 5.96 -9.88 -6.36
CA TYR A 49 6.01 -11.14 -5.63
C TYR A 49 4.84 -12.07 -5.94
N GLU A 50 4.03 -11.75 -6.96
CA GLU A 50 2.88 -12.55 -7.40
C GLU A 50 1.91 -12.87 -6.25
N LEU A 51 1.67 -11.88 -5.38
CA LEU A 51 0.77 -11.98 -4.22
C LEU A 51 -0.68 -11.77 -4.67
N HIS A 52 -1.17 -12.70 -5.49
CA HIS A 52 -2.52 -12.68 -6.03
C HIS A 52 -3.40 -13.64 -5.23
N ASN A 53 -4.56 -13.15 -4.78
CA ASN A 53 -5.62 -14.00 -4.23
C ASN A 53 -6.72 -14.15 -5.28
N ASP A 54 -7.42 -15.28 -5.25
CA ASP A 54 -8.63 -15.46 -6.06
C ASP A 54 -9.67 -14.38 -5.74
N LEU A 55 -10.43 -13.99 -6.76
CA LEU A 55 -11.52 -13.04 -6.57
C LEU A 55 -12.62 -13.65 -5.70
N CYS A 56 -12.76 -13.14 -4.47
CA CYS A 56 -13.82 -13.54 -3.56
C CYS A 56 -15.06 -12.67 -3.79
N ILE A 57 -16.07 -13.20 -4.49
CA ILE A 57 -17.32 -12.50 -4.74
C ILE A 57 -18.09 -12.35 -3.43
N PHE A 58 -18.46 -11.11 -3.11
CA PHE A 58 -19.32 -10.83 -1.97
C PHE A 58 -20.69 -11.48 -2.18
N ASN A 59 -21.00 -12.49 -1.35
CA ASN A 59 -22.32 -13.11 -1.29
C ASN A 59 -23.07 -12.59 -0.04
N PRO A 60 -24.06 -11.69 -0.20
CA PRO A 60 -24.85 -11.20 0.91
C PRO A 60 -25.91 -12.20 1.38
N ALA A 61 -26.22 -13.22 0.59
CA ALA A 61 -27.23 -14.21 0.92
C ALA A 61 -26.65 -15.38 1.72
N LEU A 62 -27.50 -16.02 2.52
CA LEU A 62 -27.14 -17.27 3.19
C LEU A 62 -26.86 -18.34 2.13
N ILE A 63 -25.77 -19.07 2.29
CA ILE A 63 -25.52 -20.28 1.52
C ILE A 63 -26.30 -21.41 2.22
N THR A 64 -27.37 -21.88 1.59
CA THR A 64 -28.18 -23.03 2.04
C THR A 64 -27.85 -24.27 1.24
#